data_AF-A0A961AH97-F1
#
_entry.id   AF-A0A961AH97-F1
#
_cell.length_a   1.000
_cell.length_b   1.000
_cell.length_c   1.000
_cell.angle_alpha   90.00
_cell.angle_beta   90.00
_cell.angle_gamma   90.00
#
_symmetry.space_group_name_H-M   'P 1'
#
loop_
_entity.id
_entity.type
_entity.pdbx_description
1 polymer ?
#
loop_
_entity_poly.entity_id
_entity_poly.type
_entity_poly.pdbx_seq_one_letter_code
_entity_poly.pdbx_strand_id
1 'polypeptide(L)'
;MKLLHSATLLLALTALACHSPDQGHGLPFSEAAYAKGKSDAQAELKKGHLALESFGYPASWSDLYQEMLKERYDIEDRRVAGCVIDGHILGHANGFNEVMEAEIHRRYGKDVFEKVSAEAQETYKKQHPEEEAGGFF
;
A
#
# COMPACT_ATOMS: atom_id res chain seq x y z
N MET A 1 -4.21 8.27 66.52
CA MET A 1 -5.66 8.30 66.26
C MET A 1 -6.03 9.61 65.56
N LYS A 2 -6.09 9.62 64.22
CA LYS A 2 -6.87 10.53 63.37
C LYS A 2 -7.22 9.73 62.10
N LEU A 3 -8.51 9.68 61.80
CA LEU A 3 -9.18 8.88 60.78
C LEU A 3 -9.38 9.69 59.49
N LEU A 4 -9.43 8.96 58.36
CA LEU A 4 -10.07 9.27 57.06
C LEU A 4 -9.48 10.50 56.29
N HIS A 5 -9.36 10.49 54.96
CA HIS A 5 -10.42 10.42 53.96
C HIS A 5 -9.94 9.93 52.57
N SER A 6 -10.83 9.18 51.89
CA SER A 6 -11.12 9.10 50.44
C SER A 6 -9.98 9.17 49.41
N ALA A 7 -9.69 8.12 48.63
CA ALA A 7 -10.42 7.70 47.41
C ALA A 7 -10.66 8.85 46.42
N THR A 8 -9.93 8.88 45.29
CA THR A 8 -10.47 9.06 43.92
C THR A 8 -9.36 8.79 42.88
N LEU A 9 -9.72 7.93 41.95
CA LEU A 9 -9.06 7.48 40.72
C LEU A 9 -8.97 8.60 39.67
N LEU A 10 -7.86 8.77 38.95
CA LEU A 10 -7.90 9.11 37.52
C LEU A 10 -6.55 8.85 36.84
N LEU A 11 -6.53 7.78 36.06
CA LEU A 11 -5.49 7.38 35.13
C LEU A 11 -5.54 8.35 33.94
N ALA A 12 -4.55 9.24 33.82
CA ALA A 12 -4.38 10.07 32.63
C ALA A 12 -3.39 9.38 31.69
N LEU A 13 -3.88 8.44 30.87
CA LEU A 13 -3.16 7.99 29.68
C LEU A 13 -3.33 9.06 28.59
N THR A 14 -2.40 10.01 28.51
CA THR A 14 -2.26 10.82 27.31
C THR A 14 -1.44 10.03 26.29
N ALA A 15 -2.13 9.31 25.40
CA ALA A 15 -1.52 8.82 24.18
C ALA A 15 -1.10 10.05 23.35
N LEU A 16 0.18 10.40 23.43
CA LEU A 16 0.80 11.38 22.56
C LEU A 16 0.80 10.76 21.16
N ALA A 17 -0.17 11.14 20.34
CA ALA A 17 -0.18 10.79 18.93
C ALA A 17 1.11 11.36 18.31
N CYS A 18 2.01 10.47 17.91
CA CYS A 18 3.07 10.82 16.95
C CYS A 18 2.37 11.19 15.64
N HIS A 19 2.03 12.47 15.48
CA HIS A 19 1.63 13.03 14.21
C HIS A 19 2.87 13.69 13.60
N SER A 20 3.60 12.94 12.78
CA SER A 20 4.54 13.52 11.82
C SER A 20 3.80 13.68 10.51
N PRO A 21 3.48 14.90 10.06
CA PRO A 21 3.02 15.08 8.69
C PRO A 21 4.25 15.00 7.78
N ASP A 22 4.38 13.88 7.08
CA ASP A 22 5.25 13.76 5.93
C ASP A 22 4.62 14.56 4.77
N GLN A 23 5.11 15.77 4.52
CA GLN A 23 4.59 16.65 3.46
C GLN A 23 5.37 16.41 2.17
N GLY A 24 5.12 15.26 1.54
CA GLY A 24 5.37 15.07 0.11
C GLY A 24 4.32 15.87 -0.69
N HIS A 25 4.75 16.65 -1.69
CA HIS A 25 3.87 17.50 -2.50
C HIS A 25 3.03 16.67 -3.49
N GLY A 26 2.12 15.84 -2.96
CA GLY A 26 1.10 15.12 -3.73
C GLY A 26 -0.15 15.98 -3.94
N LEU A 27 -0.98 15.60 -4.92
CA LEU A 27 -2.32 16.15 -5.06
C LEU A 27 -3.06 15.97 -3.72
N PRO A 28 -3.77 17.00 -3.21
CA PRO A 28 -4.59 16.81 -2.02
C PRO A 28 -5.63 15.71 -2.32
N PHE A 29 -5.65 14.66 -1.50
CA PHE A 29 -6.61 13.58 -1.64
C PHE A 29 -7.79 13.74 -0.68
N SER A 30 -8.90 13.07 -0.99
CA SER A 30 -10.09 13.08 -0.15
C SER A 30 -9.90 12.20 1.08
N GLU A 31 -9.88 12.79 2.28
CA GLU A 31 -9.82 12.07 3.56
C GLU A 31 -10.96 11.04 3.71
N ALA A 32 -12.14 11.36 3.18
CA ALA A 32 -13.26 10.44 3.19
C ALA A 32 -13.01 9.22 2.28
N ALA A 33 -12.40 9.44 1.10
CA ALA A 33 -12.01 8.35 0.21
C ALA A 33 -10.90 7.49 0.84
N TYR A 34 -9.94 8.11 1.54
CA TYR A 34 -8.90 7.40 2.29
C TYR A 34 -9.47 6.53 3.41
N ALA A 35 -10.37 7.08 4.24
CA ALA A 35 -11.05 6.30 5.27
C ALA A 35 -11.86 5.13 4.67
N LYS A 36 -12.49 5.35 3.51
CA LYS A 36 -13.19 4.31 2.76
C LYS A 36 -12.24 3.21 2.26
N GLY A 37 -11.11 3.58 1.67
CA GLY A 37 -10.08 2.62 1.23
C GLY A 37 -9.58 1.73 2.36
N LYS A 38 -9.32 2.31 3.54
CA LYS A 38 -8.97 1.53 4.75
C LYS A 38 -10.06 0.53 5.14
N SER A 39 -11.31 0.97 5.14
CA SER A 39 -12.46 0.11 5.48
C SER A 39 -12.62 -1.04 4.48
N ASP A 40 -12.45 -0.76 3.18
CA ASP A 40 -12.56 -1.78 2.13
C ASP A 40 -11.41 -2.78 2.19
N ALA A 41 -10.18 -2.32 2.44
CA ALA A 41 -9.04 -3.19 2.64
C ALA A 41 -9.25 -4.15 3.82
N GLN A 42 -9.75 -3.64 4.95
CA GLN A 42 -10.11 -4.48 6.10
C GLN A 42 -11.19 -5.51 5.77
N ALA A 43 -12.15 -5.19 4.90
CA ALA A 43 -13.19 -6.11 4.48
C ALA A 43 -12.64 -7.24 3.59
N GLU A 44 -11.68 -6.94 2.70
CA GLU A 44 -10.97 -7.93 1.89
C GLU A 44 -10.06 -8.83 2.76
N LEU A 45 -9.33 -8.25 3.72
CA LEU A 45 -8.50 -9.02 4.64
C LEU A 45 -9.30 -10.03 5.47
N LYS A 46 -10.53 -9.68 5.88
CA LYS A 46 -11.44 -10.61 6.58
C LYS A 46 -11.84 -11.81 5.71
N LYS A 47 -11.82 -11.67 4.39
CA LYS A 47 -12.05 -12.77 3.42
C LYS A 47 -10.76 -13.51 3.08
N GLY A 48 -9.60 -13.04 3.55
CA GLY A 48 -8.29 -13.59 3.24
C GLY A 48 -7.70 -13.10 1.92
N HIS A 49 -8.31 -12.11 1.27
CA HIS A 49 -7.84 -11.59 -0.02
C HIS A 49 -6.79 -10.50 0.19
N LEU A 50 -5.68 -10.60 -0.55
CA LEU A 50 -4.64 -9.58 -0.59
C LEU A 50 -4.66 -8.88 -1.94
N ALA A 51 -4.66 -7.56 -1.92
CA ALA A 51 -4.61 -6.78 -3.15
C ALA A 51 -3.85 -5.47 -2.96
N LEU A 52 -3.39 -4.90 -4.06
CA LEU A 52 -2.87 -3.54 -4.18
C LEU A 52 -3.73 -2.77 -5.18
N GLU A 53 -3.80 -1.45 -5.02
CA GLU A 53 -4.36 -0.53 -5.99
C GLU A 53 -3.25 0.30 -6.61
N SER A 54 -3.06 0.17 -7.92
CA SER A 54 -2.03 0.88 -8.69
C SER A 54 -2.65 1.84 -9.72
N PHE A 55 -1.88 2.84 -10.11
CA PHE A 55 -2.26 3.80 -11.13
C PHE A 55 -1.05 4.29 -11.92
N GLY A 56 -1.32 4.89 -13.08
CA GLY A 56 -0.30 5.41 -13.99
C GLY A 56 -0.13 4.59 -15.25
N TYR A 57 0.88 4.94 -16.04
CA TYR A 57 1.23 4.20 -17.24
C TYR A 57 2.07 2.96 -16.85
N PRO A 58 1.67 1.75 -17.26
CA PRO A 58 2.37 0.53 -16.87
C PRO A 58 3.79 0.51 -17.43
N ALA A 59 4.75 0.08 -16.62
CA ALA A 59 6.06 -0.30 -17.13
C ALA A 59 5.93 -1.56 -18.02
N SER A 60 6.85 -1.75 -18.96
CA SER A 60 6.80 -2.89 -19.89
C SER A 60 6.88 -4.26 -19.19
N TRP A 61 7.53 -4.32 -18.03
CA TRP A 61 7.63 -5.51 -17.17
C TRP A 61 6.45 -5.69 -16.18
N SER A 62 5.48 -4.77 -16.15
CA SER A 62 4.46 -4.72 -15.09
C SER A 62 3.49 -5.90 -15.12
N ASP A 63 3.26 -6.55 -16.27
CA ASP A 63 2.41 -7.73 -16.34
C ASP A 63 3.09 -8.95 -15.72
N LEU A 64 4.41 -9.11 -15.91
CA LEU A 64 5.20 -10.14 -15.20
C LEU A 64 5.17 -9.93 -13.68
N TYR A 65 5.24 -8.67 -13.23
CA TYR A 65 5.11 -8.34 -11.82
C TYR A 65 3.75 -8.76 -11.25
N GLN A 66 2.65 -8.44 -11.94
CA GLN A 66 1.29 -8.83 -11.55
C GLN A 66 1.12 -10.35 -11.50
N GLU A 67 1.59 -11.06 -12.53
CA GLU A 67 1.55 -12.53 -12.59
C GLU A 67 2.32 -13.15 -11.42
N MET A 68 3.55 -12.69 -11.20
CA MET A 68 4.40 -13.18 -10.12
C MET A 68 3.82 -12.93 -8.72
N LEU A 69 3.15 -11.79 -8.49
CA LEU A 69 2.44 -11.52 -7.24
C LEU A 69 1.27 -12.49 -7.04
N LYS A 70 0.49 -12.71 -8.10
CA LYS A 70 -0.69 -13.56 -8.04
C LYS A 70 -0.32 -15.03 -7.83
N GLU A 71 0.61 -15.56 -8.62
CA GLU A 71 0.95 -16.98 -8.58
C GLU A 71 1.67 -17.39 -7.30
N ARG A 72 2.55 -16.53 -6.77
CA ARG A 72 3.42 -16.89 -5.65
C ARG A 72 2.85 -16.50 -4.29
N TYR A 73 2.04 -15.46 -4.25
CA TYR A 73 1.56 -14.87 -3.00
C TYR A 73 0.04 -14.72 -2.93
N ASP A 74 -0.69 -15.04 -4.01
CA ASP A 74 -2.13 -14.77 -4.16
C ASP A 74 -2.47 -13.29 -3.91
N ILE A 75 -1.56 -12.39 -4.32
CA ILE A 75 -1.74 -10.94 -4.24
C ILE A 75 -2.21 -10.44 -5.60
N GLU A 76 -3.34 -9.74 -5.64
CA GLU A 76 -3.84 -9.07 -6.84
C GLU A 76 -3.32 -7.63 -6.92
N ASP A 77 -2.76 -7.21 -8.05
CA ASP A 77 -2.49 -5.79 -8.31
C ASP A 77 -3.58 -5.24 -9.25
N ARG A 78 -4.40 -4.33 -8.70
CA ARG A 78 -5.58 -3.76 -9.35
C ARG A 78 -5.23 -2.37 -9.88
N ARG A 79 -5.16 -2.26 -11.20
CA ARG A 79 -4.95 -0.97 -11.86
C ARG A 79 -6.24 -0.15 -11.84
N VAL A 80 -6.38 0.73 -10.85
CA VAL A 80 -7.61 1.51 -10.63
C VAL A 80 -7.70 2.74 -11.52
N ALA A 81 -6.58 3.20 -12.08
CA ALA A 81 -6.54 4.31 -13.03
C ALA A 81 -5.30 4.29 -13.92
N GLY A 82 -5.32 5.06 -15.01
CA GLY A 82 -4.16 5.37 -15.85
C GLY A 82 -3.47 6.66 -15.39
N CYS A 83 -3.10 7.53 -16.34
CA CYS A 83 -2.44 8.81 -16.04
C CYS A 83 -3.35 9.87 -15.41
N VAL A 84 -4.67 9.75 -15.57
CA VAL A 84 -5.64 10.70 -15.04
C VAL A 84 -6.21 10.15 -13.75
N ILE A 85 -5.82 10.76 -12.63
CA ILE A 85 -6.34 10.46 -11.29
C ILE A 85 -6.91 11.73 -10.67
N ASP A 86 -7.89 11.57 -9.79
CA ASP A 86 -8.41 12.64 -8.94
C ASP A 86 -8.12 12.35 -7.46
N GLY A 87 -8.50 13.30 -6.60
CA GLY A 87 -8.30 13.15 -5.15
C GLY A 87 -9.11 12.02 -4.52
N HIS A 88 -10.17 11.53 -5.15
CA HIS A 88 -10.93 10.39 -4.65
C HIS A 88 -10.20 9.07 -4.95
N ILE A 89 -9.72 8.90 -6.19
CA ILE A 89 -8.91 7.72 -6.58
C ILE A 89 -7.65 7.65 -5.74
N LEU A 90 -6.90 8.76 -5.64
CA LEU A 90 -5.66 8.81 -4.87
C LEU A 90 -5.92 8.53 -3.39
N GLY A 91 -6.98 9.12 -2.81
CA GLY A 91 -7.31 8.91 -1.41
C GLY A 91 -7.64 7.45 -1.13
N HIS A 92 -8.52 6.86 -1.94
CA HIS A 92 -8.91 5.46 -1.80
C HIS A 92 -7.70 4.51 -1.89
N ALA A 93 -6.89 4.63 -2.95
CA ALA A 93 -5.72 3.78 -3.15
C ALA A 93 -4.71 3.89 -2.00
N ASN A 94 -4.43 5.11 -1.53
CA ASN A 94 -3.54 5.33 -0.38
C ASN A 94 -4.07 4.63 0.88
N GLY A 95 -5.37 4.79 1.19
CA GLY A 95 -5.97 4.18 2.36
C GLY A 95 -6.04 2.65 2.27
N PHE A 96 -6.34 2.13 1.09
CA PHE A 96 -6.41 0.70 0.82
C PHE A 96 -5.02 0.05 0.94
N ASN A 97 -4.02 0.62 0.26
CA ASN A 97 -2.66 0.08 0.22
C ASN A 97 -1.96 0.17 1.58
N GLU A 98 -2.18 1.21 2.38
CA GLU A 98 -1.56 1.28 3.72
C GLU A 98 -1.91 0.04 4.57
N VAL A 99 -3.17 -0.40 4.52
CA VAL A 99 -3.63 -1.59 5.26
C VAL A 99 -3.11 -2.87 4.62
N MET A 100 -3.19 -2.97 3.29
CA MET A 100 -2.80 -4.16 2.57
C MET A 100 -1.30 -4.40 2.60
N GLU A 101 -0.48 -3.39 2.34
CA GLU A 101 0.98 -3.48 2.40
C GLU A 101 1.45 -3.87 3.80
N ALA A 102 0.84 -3.31 4.86
CA ALA A 102 1.18 -3.70 6.22
C ALA A 102 0.96 -5.21 6.46
N GLU A 103 -0.16 -5.76 5.98
CA GLU A 103 -0.45 -7.20 6.11
C GLU A 103 0.43 -8.06 5.19
N ILE A 104 0.68 -7.63 3.95
CA ILE A 104 1.56 -8.29 3.00
C ILE A 104 2.98 -8.37 3.56
N HIS A 105 3.51 -7.26 4.07
CA HIS A 105 4.81 -7.21 4.73
C HIS A 105 4.89 -8.09 5.97
N ARG A 106 3.81 -8.16 6.76
CA ARG A 106 3.73 -9.06 7.93
C ARG A 106 3.80 -10.53 7.52
N ARG A 107 3.20 -10.91 6.38
CA ARG A 107 3.16 -12.30 5.90
C ARG A 107 4.43 -12.71 5.18
N TYR A 108 4.97 -11.85 4.32
CA TYR A 108 5.99 -12.23 3.34
C TYR A 108 7.32 -11.47 3.49
N GLY A 109 7.40 -10.52 4.42
CA GLY A 109 8.58 -9.70 4.65
C GLY A 109 8.49 -8.33 3.98
N LYS A 110 9.25 -7.36 4.52
CA LYS A 110 9.25 -5.96 4.07
C LYS A 110 9.84 -5.75 2.68
N ASP A 111 10.54 -6.75 2.14
CA ASP A 111 11.26 -6.67 0.87
C ASP A 111 10.56 -7.45 -0.26
N VAL A 112 9.30 -7.88 -0.04
CA VAL A 112 8.58 -8.74 -0.98
C VAL A 112 8.33 -8.02 -2.32
N PHE A 113 7.94 -6.75 -2.31
CA PHE A 113 7.66 -6.00 -3.53
C PHE A 113 8.94 -5.69 -4.30
N GLU A 114 10.02 -5.33 -3.61
CA GLU A 114 11.33 -5.10 -4.23
C GLU A 114 11.88 -6.36 -4.88
N LYS A 115 11.75 -7.52 -4.21
CA LYS A 115 12.17 -8.80 -4.79
C LYS A 115 11.40 -9.15 -6.05
N VAL A 116 10.07 -9.05 -6.01
CA VAL A 116 9.21 -9.40 -7.14
C VAL A 116 9.43 -8.44 -8.32
N SER A 117 9.55 -7.15 -8.06
CA SER A 117 9.82 -6.15 -9.10
C SER A 117 11.20 -6.32 -9.74
N ALA A 118 12.26 -6.55 -8.95
CA ALA A 118 13.59 -6.82 -9.47
C ALA A 118 13.61 -8.07 -10.36
N GLU A 119 12.95 -9.14 -9.93
CA GLU A 119 12.87 -10.38 -10.71
C GLU A 119 12.06 -10.22 -12.00
N ALA A 120 10.92 -9.51 -11.95
CA ALA A 120 10.12 -9.21 -13.13
C ALA A 120 10.92 -8.40 -14.16
N GLN A 121 11.67 -7.38 -13.70
CA GLN A 121 12.54 -6.58 -14.56
C GLN A 121 13.64 -7.43 -15.21
N GLU A 122 14.35 -8.25 -14.43
CA GLU A 122 15.41 -9.11 -14.96
C GLU A 122 14.87 -10.19 -15.90
N THR A 123 13.67 -10.69 -15.65
CA THR A 123 12.99 -11.65 -16.54
C THR A 123 12.62 -11.00 -17.85
N TYR A 124 12.04 -9.79 -17.79
CA TYR A 124 11.67 -9.02 -18.97
C TYR A 124 12.88 -8.72 -19.87
N LYS A 125 13.98 -8.24 -19.29
CA LYS A 125 15.24 -7.96 -20.01
C LYS A 125 15.78 -9.19 -20.74
N LYS A 126 15.74 -10.35 -20.10
CA LYS A 126 16.19 -11.61 -20.73
C LYS A 126 15.30 -12.04 -21.90
N GLN A 127 14.02 -11.70 -21.85
CA GLN A 127 13.06 -12.00 -22.91
C GLN A 127 13.13 -10.99 -24.07
N HIS A 128 13.61 -9.76 -23.82
CA HIS A 128 13.67 -8.66 -24.79
C HIS A 128 15.08 -8.03 -24.87
N PRO A 129 16.13 -8.81 -25.21
CA PRO A 129 17.51 -8.32 -25.21
C PRO A 129 17.77 -7.18 -26.21
N GLU A 130 16.96 -7.07 -27.27
CA GLU A 130 17.04 -6.02 -28.29
C GLU A 130 16.55 -4.64 -27.82
N GLU A 131 15.64 -4.58 -26.84
CA GLU A 131 15.12 -3.31 -26.31
C GLU A 131 16.17 -2.58 -25.44
N GLU A 132 17.16 -3.30 -24.91
CA GLU A 132 18.34 -2.67 -24.27
C GLU A 132 19.34 -2.10 -25.30
N ALA A 133 19.40 -2.68 -26.50
CA ALA A 133 20.31 -2.23 -27.57
C ALA A 133 19.76 -1.05 -28.38
N GLY A 134 18.45 -0.89 -28.40
CA GLY A 134 17.73 0.21 -29.03
C GLY A 134 17.32 1.27 -28.02
N GLY A 135 18.28 1.98 -27.42
CA GLY A 135 18.00 3.19 -26.67
C GLY A 135 17.08 4.11 -27.50
N PHE A 136 15.90 4.42 -26.98
CA PHE A 136 14.99 5.36 -27.63
C PHE A 136 15.72 6.70 -27.85
N PHE A 137 15.67 7.18 -29.10
CA PHE A 137 16.19 8.47 -29.56
C PHE A 137 15.61 9.66 -28.78
#